data_AF-A0A8S2X3Q8-F1
#
_entry.id   AF-A0A8S2X3Q8-F1
#
_cell.length_a   1.000
_cell.length_b   1.000
_cell.length_c   1.000
_cell.angle_alpha   90.00
_cell.angle_beta   90.00
_cell.angle_gamma   90.00
#
_symmetry.space_group_name_H-M   'P 1'
#
loop_
_entity.id
_entity.type
_entity.pdbx_description
1 polymer ?
#
loop_
_entity_poly.entity_id
_entity_poly.type
_entity_poly.pdbx_seq_one_letter_code
_entity_poly.pdbx_strand_id
1 'polypeptide(L)'
;TIVLLVDLIKFLIVSTPVLIIEIIYRLTRHNTLKYEQILSLSWLIANKIFYLNYSLSFYLYVLTSSYFRQQFLNAIYLPYGIYSKNHRLKISKQTEQTCLLTNNTIALKESDN
;
A
#
# COMPACT_ATOMS: atom_id res chain seq x y z
N THR A 1 2.72 -14.27 13.09
CA THR A 1 3.96 -14.25 13.89
C THR A 1 5.22 -14.42 13.07
N ILE A 2 5.31 -15.42 12.17
CA ILE A 2 6.52 -15.65 11.35
C ILE A 2 6.93 -14.42 10.50
N VAL A 3 5.96 -13.72 9.89
CA VAL A 3 6.23 -12.51 9.08
C VAL A 3 6.85 -11.38 9.92
N LEU A 4 6.34 -11.16 11.13
CA LEU A 4 6.87 -10.16 12.07
C LEU A 4 8.29 -10.50 12.53
N LEU A 5 8.58 -11.79 12.73
CA LEU A 5 9.92 -12.25 13.08
C LEU A 5 10.90 -12.00 11.94
N VAL A 6 10.50 -12.26 10.69
CA VAL A 6 11.31 -12.00 9.50
C VAL A 6 11.58 -10.50 9.33
N ASP A 7 10.58 -9.65 9.54
CA ASP A 7 10.76 -8.20 9.51
C ASP A 7 11.72 -7.73 10.62
N LEU A 8 11.62 -8.28 11.83
CA LEU A 8 12.50 -7.96 12.94
C LEU A 8 13.96 -8.32 12.63
N ILE A 9 14.20 -9.54 12.12
CA ILE A 9 15.54 -10.00 11.75
C ILE A 9 16.11 -9.11 10.63
N LYS A 10 15.31 -8.80 9.61
CA LYS A 10 15.71 -7.88 8.53
C LYS A 10 16.06 -6.50 9.05
N PHE A 11 15.21 -5.95 9.92
CA PHE A 11 15.47 -4.65 10.54
C PHE A 11 16.79 -4.66 11.31
N LEU A 12 17.08 -5.71 12.09
CA LEU A 12 18.33 -5.82 12.83
C LEU A 12 19.54 -5.88 11.90
N ILE A 13 19.50 -6.73 10.86
CA ILE A 13 20.59 -6.90 9.90
C ILE A 13 20.90 -5.59 9.18
N VAL A 14 19.89 -4.82 8.81
CA VAL A 14 20.07 -3.60 8.01
C VAL A 14 20.37 -2.36 8.88
N SER A 15 19.86 -2.30 10.11
CA SER A 15 20.12 -1.19 11.03
C SER A 15 21.50 -1.25 11.68
N THR A 16 22.03 -2.46 11.92
CA THR A 16 23.32 -2.65 12.60
C THR A 16 24.49 -1.97 11.88
N PRO A 17 24.67 -2.09 10.55
CA PRO A 17 25.74 -1.40 9.83
C PRO A 17 25.68 0.13 9.95
N VAL A 18 24.47 0.71 9.93
CA VAL A 18 24.28 2.16 10.07
C VAL A 18 24.77 2.63 11.45
N LEU A 19 24.35 1.93 12.51
CA LEU A 19 24.78 2.22 13.89
C LEU A 19 26.28 2.07 14.07
N ILE A 20 26.89 1.01 13.51
CA ILE A 20 28.34 0.79 13.58
C ILE A 20 29.10 1.94 12.92
N ILE A 21 28.69 2.35 11.71
CA ILE A 21 29.35 3.46 11.01
C ILE A 21 29.17 4.77 11.79
N GLU A 22 28.00 5.01 12.39
CA GLU A 22 27.77 6.19 13.22
C GLU A 22 28.68 6.24 14.45
N ILE A 23 28.83 5.09 15.14
CA ILE A 23 29.70 4.96 16.30
C ILE A 23 31.15 5.22 15.89
N ILE A 24 31.60 4.58 14.80
CA ILE A 24 32.96 4.78 14.28
C ILE A 24 33.17 6.26 13.95
N TYR A 25 32.25 6.89 13.20
CA TYR A 25 32.34 8.31 12.85
C TYR A 25 32.48 9.22 14.07
N ARG A 26 31.67 8.98 15.11
CA ARG A 26 31.72 9.76 16.36
C ARG A 26 33.05 9.58 17.09
N LEU A 27 33.61 8.37 17.10
CA LEU A 27 34.89 8.06 17.74
C LEU A 27 36.09 8.64 16.97
N THR A 28 36.04 8.63 15.64
CA THR A 28 37.17 9.07 14.79
C THR A 28 37.09 10.54 14.36
N ARG A 29 36.04 11.28 14.75
CA ARG A 29 35.77 12.67 14.35
C ARG A 29 36.95 13.64 14.48
N HIS A 30 37.90 13.38 15.38
CA HIS A 30 39.07 14.24 15.59
C HIS A 30 40.35 13.82 14.85
N ASN A 31 40.45 12.60 14.31
CA ASN A 31 41.74 12.01 13.92
C ASN A 31 41.85 11.52 12.46
N THR A 32 40.79 11.54 11.64
CA THR A 32 40.79 10.79 10.37
C THR A 32 40.40 11.60 9.13
N LEU A 33 41.24 12.54 8.70
CA LEU A 33 41.17 13.15 7.36
C LEU A 33 41.37 12.12 6.24
N LYS A 34 42.18 11.05 6.48
CA LYS A 34 42.47 10.02 5.47
C LYS A 34 41.30 9.08 5.14
N TYR A 35 40.34 8.93 6.05
CA TYR A 35 39.26 7.94 5.91
C TYR A 35 37.89 8.59 5.67
N GLU A 36 37.81 9.92 5.61
CA GLU A 36 36.56 10.66 5.51
C GLU A 36 35.74 10.26 4.27
N GLN A 37 36.40 10.11 3.11
CA GLN A 37 35.75 9.68 1.87
C GLN A 37 35.15 8.27 2.00
N ILE A 38 35.91 7.31 2.53
CA ILE A 38 35.46 5.93 2.71
C ILE A 38 34.28 5.90 3.69
N LEU A 39 34.40 6.61 4.81
CA LEU A 39 33.35 6.65 5.83
C LEU A 39 32.06 7.27 5.28
N SER A 40 32.16 8.36 4.51
CA SER A 40 31.02 9.02 3.88
C SER A 40 30.33 8.10 2.86
N LEU A 41 31.12 7.34 2.07
CA LEU A 41 30.59 6.39 1.10
C LEU A 41 29.89 5.22 1.82
N SER A 42 30.51 4.64 2.84
CA SER A 42 29.91 3.59 3.67
C SER A 42 28.62 4.06 4.32
N TRP A 43 28.59 5.28 4.86
CA TRP A 43 27.39 5.90 5.43
C TRP A 43 26.26 6.02 4.41
N LEU A 44 26.58 6.48 3.20
CA LEU A 44 25.61 6.63 2.11
C LEU A 44 25.03 5.27 1.67
N ILE A 45 25.88 4.26 1.52
CA ILE A 45 25.47 2.90 1.14
C ILE A 45 24.58 2.29 2.23
N ALA A 46 25.01 2.35 3.50
CA ALA A 46 24.26 1.78 4.61
C ALA A 46 22.87 2.42 4.75
N ASN A 47 22.78 3.75 4.62
CA ASN A 47 21.50 4.45 4.65
C ASN A 47 20.60 4.09 3.46
N LYS A 48 21.15 3.98 2.24
CA LYS A 48 20.36 3.54 1.07
C LYS A 48 19.74 2.16 1.28
N ILE A 49 20.52 1.21 1.81
CA ILE A 49 20.04 -0.15 2.11
C ILE A 49 18.97 -0.08 3.22
N PHE A 50 19.17 0.75 4.24
CA PHE A 50 18.20 0.98 5.31
C PHE A 50 16.86 1.51 4.81
N TYR A 51 16.86 2.54 3.97
CA TYR A 51 15.64 3.05 3.36
C TYR A 51 14.97 2.03 2.43
N LEU A 52 15.77 1.24 1.70
CA LEU A 52 15.24 0.19 0.82
C LEU A 52 14.53 -0.90 1.62
N ASN A 53 15.01 -1.22 2.84
CA ASN A 53 14.39 -2.22 3.71
C ASN A 53 12.93 -1.88 4.06
N TYR A 54 12.60 -0.60 4.25
CA TYR A 54 11.20 -0.18 4.51
C TYR A 54 10.26 -0.53 3.34
N SER A 55 10.71 -0.31 2.11
CA SER A 55 9.93 -0.70 0.93
C SER A 55 9.78 -2.22 0.83
N LEU A 56 10.78 -2.97 1.30
CA LEU A 56 10.81 -4.42 1.20
C LEU A 56 9.82 -5.09 2.16
N SER A 57 9.59 -4.51 3.34
CA SER A 57 8.54 -4.96 4.25
C SER A 57 7.15 -4.85 3.61
N PHE A 58 6.88 -3.77 2.87
CA PHE A 58 5.62 -3.64 2.13
C PHE A 58 5.40 -4.80 1.16
N TYR A 59 6.41 -5.15 0.35
CA TYR A 59 6.32 -6.30 -0.56
C TYR A 59 6.12 -7.63 0.18
N LEU A 60 6.79 -7.83 1.31
CA LEU A 60 6.59 -9.01 2.14
C LEU A 60 5.14 -9.13 2.61
N TYR A 61 4.51 -8.05 3.08
CA TYR A 61 3.12 -8.08 3.52
C TYR A 61 2.15 -8.36 2.37
N VAL A 62 2.37 -7.77 1.19
CA VAL A 62 1.53 -8.03 0.01
C VAL A 62 1.59 -9.50 -0.41
N LEU A 63 2.76 -10.12 -0.36
CA LEU A 63 2.95 -11.50 -0.79
C LEU A 63 2.49 -12.52 0.25
N THR A 64 2.77 -12.29 1.53
CA THR A 64 2.54 -13.28 2.59
C THR A 64 1.18 -13.17 3.27
N SER A 65 0.58 -11.98 3.34
CA SER A 65 -0.69 -11.76 4.03
C SER A 65 -1.85 -11.60 3.04
N SER A 66 -2.68 -12.65 2.93
CA SER A 66 -3.89 -12.61 2.10
C SER A 66 -4.84 -11.47 2.52
N TYR A 67 -4.94 -11.20 3.83
CA TYR A 67 -5.74 -10.11 4.38
C TYR A 67 -5.21 -8.74 3.92
N PHE A 68 -3.90 -8.51 4.05
CA PHE A 68 -3.29 -7.24 3.63
C PHE A 68 -3.46 -7.02 2.12
N ARG A 69 -3.26 -8.06 1.32
CA ARG A 69 -3.47 -8.01 -0.13
C ARG A 69 -4.91 -7.64 -0.49
N GLN A 70 -5.90 -8.20 0.20
CA GLN A 70 -7.30 -7.88 -0.05
C GLN A 70 -7.64 -6.43 0.32
N GLN A 71 -7.11 -5.92 1.44
CA GLN A 71 -7.28 -4.52 1.82
C GLN A 71 -6.57 -3.56 0.85
N PHE A 72 -5.36 -3.92 0.40
CA PHE A 72 -4.61 -3.14 -0.58
C PHE A 72 -5.33 -3.08 -1.93
N LEU A 73 -5.83 -4.22 -2.43
CA LEU A 73 -6.67 -4.26 -3.63
C LEU A 73 -7.94 -3.44 -3.44
N ASN A 74 -8.63 -3.58 -2.31
CA ASN A 74 -9.81 -2.78 -2.02
C ASN A 74 -9.51 -1.27 -1.99
N ALA A 75 -8.36 -0.85 -1.47
CA ALA A 75 -7.95 0.56 -1.47
C ALA A 75 -7.65 1.08 -2.90
N ILE A 76 -7.03 0.26 -3.75
CA ILE A 76 -6.81 0.59 -5.17
C ILE A 76 -8.14 0.61 -5.95
N TYR A 77 -9.03 -0.33 -5.67
CA TYR A 77 -10.31 -0.46 -6.36
C TYR A 77 -11.36 0.49 -5.82
N LEU A 78 -11.29 1.00 -4.59
CA LEU A 78 -12.29 1.92 -4.03
C LEU A 78 -12.54 3.16 -4.91
N PRO A 79 -11.53 3.84 -5.48
CA PRO A 79 -11.79 4.94 -6.42
C PRO A 79 -12.52 4.50 -7.70
N TYR A 80 -12.40 3.24 -8.15
CA TYR A 80 -13.14 2.71 -9.30
C TYR A 80 -14.49 2.07 -8.92
N GLY A 81 -14.58 1.51 -7.72
CA GLY A 81 -15.72 0.79 -7.18
C GLY A 81 -16.82 1.71 -6.67
N ILE A 82 -16.48 2.90 -6.15
CA ILE A 82 -17.48 3.93 -5.82
C ILE A 82 -18.17 4.43 -7.09
N TYR A 83 -17.44 4.62 -8.20
CA TYR A 83 -18.05 4.96 -9.49
C TYR A 83 -18.94 3.82 -10.02
N SER A 84 -18.49 2.56 -9.95
CA SER A 84 -19.26 1.41 -10.44
C SER A 84 -20.50 1.10 -9.60
N LYS A 85 -20.42 1.19 -8.25
CA LYS A 85 -21.55 0.91 -7.35
C LYS A 85 -22.62 2.00 -7.44
N ASN A 86 -22.21 3.26 -7.54
CA ASN A 86 -23.13 4.38 -7.77
C ASN A 86 -23.75 4.36 -9.18
N HIS A 87 -23.01 3.89 -10.20
CA HIS A 87 -23.53 3.73 -11.56
C HIS A 87 -24.52 2.57 -11.66
N ARG A 88 -24.24 1.40 -11.04
CA ARG A 88 -25.20 0.28 -10.99
C ARG A 88 -26.46 0.64 -10.19
N LEU A 89 -26.33 1.34 -9.06
CA LEU A 89 -27.47 1.82 -8.27
C LEU A 89 -28.29 2.89 -9.02
N LYS A 90 -27.66 3.73 -9.85
CA LYS A 90 -28.39 4.65 -10.73
C LYS A 90 -29.16 3.91 -11.82
N ILE A 91 -28.53 2.94 -12.49
CA ILE A 91 -29.18 2.13 -13.53
C ILE A 91 -30.37 1.37 -12.94
N SER A 92 -30.22 0.69 -11.78
CA SER A 92 -31.32 -0.10 -11.21
C SER A 92 -32.53 0.75 -10.82
N LYS A 93 -32.31 1.95 -10.28
CA LYS A 93 -33.40 2.88 -9.96
C LYS A 93 -34.09 3.42 -11.21
N GLN A 94 -33.35 3.60 -12.31
CA GLN A 94 -33.92 4.01 -13.59
C GLN A 94 -34.79 2.89 -14.18
N THR A 95 -34.34 1.63 -14.18
CA THR A 95 -35.14 0.49 -14.67
C THR A 95 -36.38 0.23 -13.84
N GLU A 96 -36.32 0.39 -12.51
CA GLU A 96 -37.52 0.28 -11.66
C GLU A 96 -38.57 1.35 -12.00
N GLN A 97 -38.15 2.58 -12.28
CA GLN A 97 -39.06 3.65 -12.70
C GLN A 97 -39.67 3.40 -14.08
N THR A 98 -38.90 2.89 -15.06
CA THR A 98 -39.44 2.56 -16.38
C THR A 98 -40.44 1.40 -16.32
N CYS A 99 -40.16 0.35 -15.53
CA CYS A 99 -41.07 -0.77 -15.35
C CYS A 99 -42.41 -0.36 -14.70
N LEU A 100 -42.37 0.54 -13.70
CA LEU A 100 -43.58 1.06 -13.06
C LEU A 100 -44.41 1.92 -14.03
N LEU A 101 -43.76 2.75 -14.86
CA LEU A 101 -44.43 3.56 -15.89
C LEU A 101 -45.07 2.72 -17.00
N THR A 102 -44.40 1.64 -17.44
CA THR A 102 -44.96 0.71 -18.44
C THR A 102 -46.13 -0.08 -17.89
N ASN A 103 -46.09 -0.53 -16.64
CA ASN A 103 -47.21 -1.27 -16.05
C ASN A 103 -48.45 -0.39 -15.88
N ASN A 104 -48.28 0.87 -15.47
CA ASN A 104 -49.39 1.81 -15.35
C ASN A 104 -50.00 2.19 -16.71
N THR A 105 -49.19 2.27 -17.77
CA THR A 105 -49.71 2.57 -19.13
C THR A 105 -50.39 1.38 -19.79
N ILE A 106 -49.98 0.15 -19.49
CA ILE A 106 -50.68 -1.07 -19.94
C ILE A 106 -52.02 -1.21 -19.20
N ALA A 107 -52.04 -1.00 -17.88
CA ALA A 107 -53.27 -1.06 -17.08
C ALA A 107 -54.30 0.00 -17.49
N LEU A 108 -53.87 1.21 -17.89
CA LEU A 108 -54.76 2.24 -18.42
C LEU A 108 -55.34 1.87 -19.80
N LYS A 109 -54.59 1.16 -20.65
CA LYS A 109 -55.08 0.71 -21.96
C LYS A 109 -56.09 -0.45 -21.88
N GLU A 110 -56.03 -1.26 -20.83
CA GLU A 110 -57.05 -2.30 -20.57
C GLU A 110 -58.34 -1.74 -19.94
N SER A 111 -58.27 -0.56 -19.31
CA SER A 111 -59.42 0.14 -18.73
C SER A 111 -60.28 0.87 -19.77
N ASP A 112 -59.73 1.15 -20.96
CA ASP A 112 -60.38 1.92 -22.02
C ASP A 112 -61.01 1.02 -23.12
N ASN A 113 -60.95 -0.31 -22.96
CA ASN A 113 -61.61 -1.32 -23.81
C ASN A 113 -62.74 -2.01 -23.05
#